data_AF-A0A266N8Y2-F1
#
_entry.id   AF-A0A266N8Y2-F1
#
_cell.length_a   1.000
_cell.length_b   1.000
_cell.length_c   1.000
_cell.angle_alpha   90.00
_cell.angle_beta   90.00
_cell.angle_gamma   90.00
#
_symmetry.space_group_name_H-M   'P 1'
#
loop_
_entity.id
_entity.type
_entity.pdbx_description
1 polymer ?
#
loop_
_entity_poly.entity_id
_entity_poly.type
_entity_poly.pdbx_seq_one_letter_code
_entity_poly.pdbx_strand_id
1 'polypeptide(L)'
;MNAPATTPEPTPAKLKLPLGLVIAVLVMVGILLLPLPPDLPVAGHRMLAILAFAVVVWITEAVSYEASAIMITSLMAFLIGMAPMLDDPSRLYGTSAGITMALTGFSNAALALVAGALFIAAAMTHTGLDRRIALVTLSKIGTSTRRILLGAIAVTILLSLVVPSATARSACVVPIMMGVILAFGVDKRSNIAAGIMIVVAQGTSIWNVGIQTAAAQNLLTVGFMDKMLGARVSWIDWLIAGAPWAIIMSAVLLFVVLKMLPPESDSIPGGKEAVEQSLIALGPMTAPQKRLMAVSVALLLAWATEGKLHSFDTTSTTYAGLVFLLLPRYGVMTWKDVQSRIPWGTVIVFGVGISLGTALLTTQAGQWLGGQVVQNTGLDQVGPLGIFAILGAFLILIHLGFASATALTSALLPILIAVLQTLPGEFNRLGMTMLLGFVVSYGFILPINAPQNMVCLGTQTFTAKQFAKVGLIVTAVGYVLMLGFGATYWKWLGLM
;
A
#
# COMPACT_ATOMS: atom_id res chain seq x y z
N MET A 1 4.30 25.27 -49.77
CA MET A 1 3.26 24.36 -49.27
C MET A 1 3.92 23.01 -49.01
N ASN A 2 4.28 22.72 -47.77
CA ASN A 2 4.89 21.43 -47.40
C ASN A 2 3.77 20.49 -46.95
N ALA A 3 3.67 19.34 -47.61
CA ALA A 3 2.73 18.29 -47.26
C ALA A 3 3.00 17.76 -45.83
N PRO A 4 1.97 17.40 -45.05
CA PRO A 4 2.18 16.82 -43.73
C PRO A 4 2.75 15.40 -43.88
N ALA A 5 3.84 15.13 -43.16
CA ALA A 5 4.43 13.80 -43.06
C ALA A 5 3.42 12.84 -42.44
N THR A 6 3.09 11.78 -43.17
CA THR A 6 2.25 10.68 -42.68
C THR A 6 3.04 9.93 -41.60
N THR A 7 2.51 9.92 -40.38
CA THR A 7 2.99 9.03 -39.32
C THR A 7 2.83 7.58 -39.78
N PRO A 8 3.87 6.72 -39.69
CA PRO A 8 3.73 5.32 -40.05
C PRO A 8 2.71 4.64 -39.16
N GLU A 9 1.78 3.88 -39.75
CA GLU A 9 0.85 3.03 -39.00
C GLU A 9 1.64 2.07 -38.10
N PRO A 10 1.26 1.89 -36.83
CA PRO A 10 1.90 0.93 -35.95
C PRO A 10 1.70 -0.47 -36.55
N THR A 11 2.82 -1.13 -36.87
CA THR A 11 2.82 -2.53 -37.30
C THR A 11 2.09 -3.37 -36.23
N PRO A 12 1.12 -4.24 -36.59
CA PRO A 12 0.42 -5.05 -35.60
C PRO A 12 1.43 -5.92 -34.87
N ALA A 13 1.70 -5.58 -33.61
CA ALA A 13 2.55 -6.38 -32.75
C ALA A 13 1.95 -7.79 -32.69
N LYS A 14 2.70 -8.80 -33.11
CA LYS A 14 2.26 -10.20 -32.96
C LYS A 14 1.92 -10.40 -31.50
N LEU A 15 0.64 -10.63 -31.20
CA LEU A 15 0.13 -10.93 -29.86
C LEU A 15 0.78 -12.24 -29.38
N LYS A 16 1.95 -12.14 -28.77
CA LYS A 16 2.57 -13.25 -28.06
C LYS A 16 1.93 -13.30 -26.68
N LEU A 17 1.34 -14.43 -26.33
CA LEU A 17 0.86 -14.67 -24.97
C LEU A 17 2.02 -14.44 -23.99
N PRO A 18 1.82 -13.65 -22.92
CA PRO A 18 2.86 -13.38 -21.95
C PRO A 18 3.26 -14.68 -21.26
N LEU A 19 4.56 -14.98 -21.21
CA LEU A 19 5.08 -16.22 -20.65
C LEU A 19 4.62 -16.46 -19.20
N GLY A 20 4.56 -15.39 -18.40
CA GLY A 20 4.08 -15.48 -17.01
C GLY A 20 2.63 -15.96 -16.91
N LEU A 21 1.77 -15.62 -17.88
CA LEU A 21 0.39 -16.09 -17.90
C LEU A 21 0.33 -17.58 -18.27
N VAL A 22 1.16 -18.03 -19.21
CA VAL A 22 1.28 -19.44 -19.55
C VAL A 22 1.73 -20.24 -18.33
N ILE A 23 2.76 -19.76 -17.61
CA ILE A 23 3.23 -20.39 -16.38
C ILE A 23 2.12 -20.42 -15.32
N ALA A 24 1.37 -19.33 -15.12
CA ALA A 24 0.28 -19.28 -14.16
C ALA A 24 -0.81 -20.32 -14.44
N VAL A 25 -1.22 -20.46 -15.71
CA VAL A 25 -2.19 -21.48 -16.14
C VAL A 25 -1.64 -22.88 -15.92
N LEU A 26 -0.37 -23.14 -16.27
CA LEU A 26 0.27 -24.44 -16.07
C LEU A 26 0.36 -24.81 -14.59
N VAL A 27 0.71 -23.86 -13.71
CA VAL A 27 0.74 -24.08 -12.26
C VAL A 27 -0.66 -24.40 -11.73
N MET A 28 -1.67 -23.63 -12.15
CA MET A 28 -3.07 -23.87 -11.76
C MET A 28 -3.53 -25.28 -12.19
N VAL A 29 -3.34 -25.63 -13.46
CA VAL A 29 -3.70 -26.95 -13.98
C VAL A 29 -2.90 -28.04 -13.29
N GLY A 30 -1.62 -27.83 -13.04
CA GLY A 30 -0.77 -28.75 -12.28
C GLY A 30 -1.35 -29.05 -10.90
N ILE A 31 -1.76 -28.03 -10.15
CA ILE A 31 -2.42 -28.21 -8.85
C ILE A 31 -3.74 -28.96 -9.02
N LEU A 32 -4.59 -28.58 -9.97
CA LEU A 32 -5.88 -29.26 -10.20
C LEU A 32 -5.74 -30.76 -10.54
N LEU A 33 -4.60 -31.16 -11.12
CA LEU A 33 -4.28 -32.56 -11.45
C LEU A 33 -3.63 -33.33 -10.30
N LEU A 34 -3.19 -32.65 -9.22
CA LEU A 34 -2.66 -33.34 -8.05
C LEU A 34 -3.78 -34.12 -7.34
N PRO A 35 -3.45 -35.26 -6.69
CA PRO A 35 -4.41 -35.99 -5.87
C PRO A 35 -5.01 -35.09 -4.79
N LEU A 36 -6.33 -35.13 -4.64
CA LEU A 36 -7.03 -34.39 -3.59
C LEU A 36 -6.58 -34.88 -2.21
N PRO A 37 -6.02 -33.99 -1.35
CA PRO A 37 -5.72 -34.35 0.03
C PRO A 37 -6.99 -34.79 0.78
N PRO A 38 -6.94 -35.85 1.61
CA PRO A 38 -8.14 -36.40 2.28
C PRO A 38 -8.87 -35.39 3.19
N ASP A 39 -8.14 -34.41 3.70
CA ASP A 39 -8.57 -33.39 4.65
C ASP A 39 -8.91 -32.05 3.98
N LEU A 40 -8.92 -31.98 2.65
CA LEU A 40 -9.20 -30.77 1.89
C LEU A 40 -10.46 -30.93 1.03
N PRO A 41 -11.50 -30.09 1.22
CA PRO A 41 -12.64 -30.06 0.32
C PRO A 41 -12.25 -29.74 -1.12
N VAL A 42 -12.99 -30.26 -2.10
CA VAL A 42 -12.76 -30.00 -3.54
C VAL A 42 -12.76 -28.50 -3.84
N ALA A 43 -13.68 -27.75 -3.24
CA ALA A 43 -13.73 -26.29 -3.36
C ALA A 43 -12.44 -25.64 -2.85
N GLY A 44 -11.90 -26.14 -1.73
CA GLY A 44 -10.64 -25.68 -1.16
C GLY A 44 -9.45 -25.98 -2.05
N HIS A 45 -9.38 -27.19 -2.62
CA HIS A 45 -8.33 -27.55 -3.58
C HIS A 45 -8.32 -26.65 -4.81
N ARG A 46 -9.50 -26.37 -5.37
CA ARG A 46 -9.63 -25.43 -6.51
C ARG A 46 -9.28 -24.00 -6.12
N MET A 47 -9.61 -23.58 -4.89
CA MET A 47 -9.22 -22.28 -4.38
C MET A 47 -7.70 -22.15 -4.26
N LEU A 48 -6.98 -23.19 -3.82
CA LEU A 48 -5.51 -23.18 -3.82
C LEU A 48 -4.92 -23.06 -5.23
N ALA A 49 -5.53 -23.72 -6.22
CA ALA A 49 -5.12 -23.57 -7.62
C ALA A 49 -5.31 -22.13 -8.14
N ILE A 50 -6.45 -21.50 -7.82
CA ILE A 50 -6.73 -20.09 -8.16
C ILE A 50 -5.76 -19.15 -7.44
N LEU A 51 -5.46 -19.41 -6.18
CA LEU A 51 -4.50 -18.63 -5.40
C LEU A 51 -3.11 -18.70 -6.02
N ALA A 52 -2.64 -19.90 -6.39
CA ALA A 52 -1.35 -20.07 -7.05
C ALA A 52 -1.31 -19.36 -8.41
N PHE A 53 -2.39 -19.44 -9.20
CA PHE A 53 -2.55 -18.63 -10.41
C PHE A 53 -2.37 -17.14 -10.13
N ALA A 54 -3.10 -16.60 -9.14
CA ALA A 54 -3.06 -15.19 -8.77
C ALA A 54 -1.65 -14.74 -8.35
N VAL A 55 -0.98 -15.53 -7.51
CA VAL A 55 0.39 -15.27 -7.05
C VAL A 55 1.36 -15.23 -8.24
N VAL A 56 1.31 -16.20 -9.15
CA VAL A 56 2.20 -16.22 -10.32
C VAL A 56 1.93 -15.03 -11.25
N VAL A 57 0.67 -14.70 -11.52
CA VAL A 57 0.32 -13.55 -12.37
C VAL A 57 0.79 -12.24 -11.76
N TRP A 58 0.64 -12.05 -10.44
CA TRP A 58 1.05 -10.81 -9.76
C TRP A 58 2.56 -10.67 -9.57
N ILE A 59 3.29 -11.77 -9.37
CA ILE A 59 4.77 -11.74 -9.32
C ILE A 59 5.35 -11.47 -10.72
N THR A 60 4.79 -12.08 -11.76
CA THR A 60 5.30 -11.96 -13.12
C THR A 60 4.82 -10.72 -13.87
N GLU A 61 3.82 -10.02 -13.32
CA GLU A 61 3.10 -8.92 -13.97
C GLU A 61 2.64 -9.27 -15.40
N ALA A 62 2.26 -10.53 -15.61
CA ALA A 62 1.95 -11.04 -16.96
C ALA A 62 0.77 -10.32 -17.62
N VAL A 63 -0.16 -9.82 -16.81
CA VAL A 63 -1.29 -8.96 -17.21
C VAL A 63 -1.45 -7.86 -16.18
N SER A 64 -2.21 -6.80 -16.52
CA SER A 64 -2.50 -5.75 -15.54
C SER A 64 -3.26 -6.32 -14.33
N TYR A 65 -3.08 -5.69 -13.17
CA TYR A 65 -3.71 -6.15 -11.93
C TYR A 65 -5.25 -6.21 -12.07
N GLU A 66 -5.85 -5.26 -12.78
CA GLU A 66 -7.30 -5.22 -13.04
C GLU A 66 -7.77 -6.38 -13.92
N ALA A 67 -7.03 -6.66 -15.00
CA ALA A 67 -7.32 -7.79 -15.87
C ALA A 67 -7.21 -9.11 -15.09
N SER A 68 -6.15 -9.28 -14.30
CA SER A 68 -5.99 -10.46 -13.43
C SER A 68 -7.13 -10.60 -12.42
N ALA A 69 -7.63 -9.50 -11.85
CA ALA A 69 -8.73 -9.52 -10.89
C ALA A 69 -10.04 -10.02 -11.55
N ILE A 70 -10.32 -9.61 -12.78
CA ILE A 70 -11.45 -10.13 -13.58
C ILE A 70 -11.27 -11.62 -13.90
N MET A 71 -10.04 -12.03 -14.23
CA MET A 71 -9.72 -13.44 -14.48
C MET A 71 -9.93 -14.29 -13.22
N ILE A 72 -9.41 -13.86 -12.07
CA ILE A 72 -9.58 -14.53 -10.77
C ILE A 72 -11.06 -14.64 -10.42
N THR A 73 -11.83 -13.57 -10.61
CA THR A 73 -13.28 -13.55 -10.38
C THR A 73 -14.00 -14.60 -11.23
N SER A 74 -13.60 -14.71 -12.51
CA SER A 74 -14.13 -15.71 -13.45
C SER A 74 -13.72 -17.12 -13.04
N LEU A 75 -12.45 -17.34 -12.67
CA LEU A 75 -11.95 -18.63 -12.21
C LEU A 75 -12.68 -19.08 -10.94
N MET A 76 -12.94 -18.19 -9.99
CA MET A 76 -13.75 -18.48 -8.80
C MET A 76 -15.17 -18.87 -9.18
N ALA A 77 -15.81 -18.11 -10.08
CA ALA A 77 -17.16 -18.41 -10.54
C ALA A 77 -17.30 -19.81 -11.13
N PHE A 78 -16.36 -20.22 -11.99
CA PHE A 78 -16.44 -21.53 -12.66
C PHE A 78 -15.83 -22.67 -11.83
N LEU A 79 -14.61 -22.52 -11.31
CA LEU A 79 -13.94 -23.62 -10.61
C LEU A 79 -14.58 -23.89 -9.24
N ILE A 80 -14.89 -22.87 -8.45
CA ILE A 80 -15.61 -23.08 -7.18
C ILE A 80 -17.07 -23.43 -7.47
N GLY A 81 -17.71 -22.76 -8.44
CA GLY A 81 -19.10 -23.05 -8.80
C GLY A 81 -19.33 -24.49 -9.26
N MET A 82 -18.33 -25.13 -9.87
CA MET A 82 -18.42 -26.55 -10.26
C MET A 82 -17.98 -27.51 -9.16
N ALA A 83 -17.67 -27.04 -7.95
CA ALA A 83 -17.23 -27.89 -6.84
C ALA A 83 -18.45 -28.36 -6.03
N PRO A 84 -18.41 -29.58 -5.46
CA PRO A 84 -19.36 -30.00 -4.43
C PRO A 84 -19.42 -29.01 -3.26
N MET A 85 -20.62 -28.79 -2.73
CA MET A 85 -20.81 -27.97 -1.54
C MET A 85 -20.24 -28.67 -0.31
N LEU A 86 -19.78 -27.88 0.67
CA LEU A 86 -19.18 -28.40 1.90
C LEU A 86 -20.22 -29.08 2.83
N ASP A 87 -21.45 -28.56 2.84
CA ASP A 87 -22.57 -29.03 3.67
C ASP A 87 -23.38 -30.16 3.01
N ASP A 88 -23.54 -30.11 1.68
CA ASP A 88 -24.17 -31.16 0.88
C ASP A 88 -23.31 -31.51 -0.35
N PRO A 89 -22.40 -32.50 -0.24
CA PRO A 89 -21.55 -32.92 -1.35
C PRO A 89 -22.30 -33.48 -2.57
N SER A 90 -23.61 -33.75 -2.48
CA SER A 90 -24.42 -34.17 -3.62
C SER A 90 -24.78 -33.00 -4.55
N ARG A 91 -24.62 -31.77 -4.08
CA ARG A 91 -24.92 -30.53 -4.81
C ARG A 91 -23.64 -29.80 -5.16
N LEU A 92 -23.64 -29.15 -6.31
CA LEU A 92 -22.59 -28.20 -6.68
C LEU A 92 -22.96 -26.80 -6.20
N TYR A 93 -21.96 -25.97 -5.90
CA TYR A 93 -22.19 -24.56 -5.58
C TYR A 93 -22.99 -23.82 -6.67
N GLY A 94 -22.73 -24.14 -7.93
CA GLY A 94 -23.22 -23.40 -9.09
C GLY A 94 -22.43 -22.12 -9.35
N THR A 95 -22.35 -21.71 -10.62
CA THR A 95 -21.60 -20.50 -11.02
C THR A 95 -22.14 -19.23 -10.37
N SER A 96 -23.44 -19.18 -10.05
CA SER A 96 -24.07 -18.08 -9.32
C SER A 96 -23.51 -17.92 -7.90
N ALA A 97 -23.34 -19.01 -7.15
CA ALA A 97 -22.73 -18.95 -5.83
C ALA A 97 -21.22 -18.64 -5.93
N GLY A 98 -20.53 -19.24 -6.92
CA GLY A 98 -19.11 -18.98 -7.18
C GLY A 98 -18.83 -17.51 -7.48
N ILE A 99 -19.60 -16.87 -8.37
CA ILE A 99 -19.44 -15.44 -8.67
C ILE A 99 -19.81 -14.56 -7.47
N THR A 100 -20.85 -14.95 -6.71
CA THR A 100 -21.23 -14.24 -5.48
C THR A 100 -20.06 -14.25 -4.48
N MET A 101 -19.42 -15.41 -4.28
CA MET A 101 -18.24 -15.54 -3.44
C MET A 101 -17.10 -14.63 -3.92
N ALA A 102 -16.87 -14.57 -5.24
CA ALA A 102 -15.87 -13.71 -5.87
C ALA A 102 -16.16 -12.19 -5.75
N LEU A 103 -17.41 -11.82 -5.46
CA LEU A 103 -17.83 -10.42 -5.30
C LEU A 103 -18.02 -9.99 -3.84
N THR A 104 -17.94 -10.91 -2.87
CA THR A 104 -18.15 -10.62 -1.44
C THR A 104 -17.29 -9.49 -0.88
N GLY A 105 -16.05 -9.33 -1.36
CA GLY A 105 -15.15 -8.26 -0.95
C GLY A 105 -15.60 -6.87 -1.38
N PHE A 106 -16.45 -6.75 -2.41
CA PHE A 106 -16.96 -5.47 -2.89
C PHE A 106 -17.94 -4.79 -1.92
N SER A 107 -18.53 -5.55 -0.99
CA SER A 107 -19.41 -5.03 0.05
C SER A 107 -18.69 -4.82 1.40
N ASN A 108 -17.36 -4.87 1.45
CA ASN A 108 -16.59 -4.66 2.68
C ASN A 108 -16.41 -3.16 2.98
N ALA A 109 -16.59 -2.76 4.24
CA ALA A 109 -16.45 -1.36 4.67
C ALA A 109 -15.04 -0.80 4.46
N ALA A 110 -13.98 -1.61 4.60
CA ALA A 110 -12.62 -1.15 4.30
C ALA A 110 -12.40 -0.87 2.81
N LEU A 111 -13.07 -1.59 1.89
CA LEU A 111 -13.04 -1.23 0.47
C LEU A 111 -13.72 0.13 0.25
N ALA A 112 -14.85 0.38 0.91
CA ALA A 112 -15.51 1.68 0.87
C ALA A 112 -14.57 2.78 1.41
N LEU A 113 -13.86 2.51 2.50
CA LEU A 113 -12.86 3.43 3.04
C LEU A 113 -11.72 3.70 2.04
N VAL A 114 -11.25 2.70 1.30
CA VAL A 114 -10.27 2.88 0.22
C VAL A 114 -10.81 3.80 -0.86
N ALA A 115 -12.04 3.58 -1.32
CA ALA A 115 -12.66 4.45 -2.31
C ALA A 115 -12.75 5.91 -1.80
N GLY A 116 -13.19 6.10 -0.55
CA GLY A 116 -13.25 7.44 0.06
C GLY A 116 -11.89 8.10 0.24
N ALA A 117 -10.87 7.34 0.64
CA ALA A 117 -9.49 7.77 0.71
C ALA A 117 -8.97 8.25 -0.65
N LEU A 118 -9.25 7.50 -1.73
CA LEU A 118 -8.90 7.89 -3.09
C LEU A 118 -9.64 9.17 -3.54
N PHE A 119 -10.90 9.36 -3.12
CA PHE A 119 -11.67 10.57 -3.43
C PHE A 119 -11.07 11.81 -2.74
N ILE A 120 -10.65 11.67 -1.48
CA ILE A 120 -9.92 12.72 -0.76
C ILE A 120 -8.58 13.01 -1.45
N ALA A 121 -7.84 11.98 -1.86
CA ALA A 121 -6.59 12.16 -2.61
C ALA A 121 -6.80 12.90 -3.95
N ALA A 122 -7.89 12.58 -4.67
CA ALA A 122 -8.29 13.30 -5.87
C ALA A 122 -8.62 14.77 -5.56
N ALA A 123 -9.21 15.08 -4.40
CA ALA A 123 -9.52 16.44 -3.96
C ALA A 123 -8.27 17.25 -3.69
N MET A 124 -7.33 16.63 -2.99
CA MET A 124 -6.03 17.22 -2.68
C MET A 124 -5.32 17.63 -3.97
N THR A 125 -5.23 16.68 -4.91
CA THR A 125 -4.57 16.89 -6.21
C THR A 125 -5.32 17.91 -7.07
N HIS A 126 -6.66 17.86 -7.10
CA HIS A 126 -7.47 18.76 -7.92
C HIS A 126 -7.38 20.21 -7.46
N THR A 127 -7.39 20.44 -6.15
CA THR A 127 -7.30 21.79 -5.58
C THR A 127 -5.87 22.33 -5.46
N GLY A 128 -4.86 21.46 -5.52
CA GLY A 128 -3.47 21.80 -5.21
C GLY A 128 -3.24 22.12 -3.73
N LEU A 129 -4.12 21.67 -2.82
CA LEU A 129 -3.95 21.87 -1.38
C LEU A 129 -2.72 21.11 -0.86
N ASP A 130 -2.46 19.91 -1.38
CA ASP A 130 -1.24 19.14 -1.15
C ASP A 130 0.03 19.95 -1.45
N ARG A 131 0.07 20.62 -2.62
CA ARG A 131 1.19 21.48 -3.03
C ARG A 131 1.34 22.67 -2.09
N ARG A 132 0.23 23.27 -1.65
CA ARG A 132 0.25 24.36 -0.66
C ARG A 132 0.85 23.90 0.68
N ILE A 133 0.38 22.75 1.21
CA ILE A 133 0.88 22.18 2.47
C ILE A 133 2.38 21.89 2.37
N ALA A 134 2.81 21.29 1.25
CA ALA A 134 4.21 20.99 1.00
C ALA A 134 5.06 22.28 0.99
N LEU A 135 4.68 23.27 0.19
CA LEU A 135 5.44 24.53 0.07
C LEU A 135 5.44 25.36 1.35
N VAL A 136 4.31 25.46 2.07
CA VAL A 136 4.23 26.21 3.35
C VAL A 136 5.06 25.54 4.43
N THR A 137 5.10 24.21 4.44
CA THR A 137 6.01 23.48 5.32
C THR A 137 7.45 23.82 4.94
N LEU A 138 7.81 23.65 3.65
CA LEU A 138 9.17 23.84 3.16
C LEU A 138 9.70 25.27 3.33
N SER A 139 8.86 26.30 3.27
CA SER A 139 9.30 27.69 3.48
C SER A 139 9.69 28.01 4.92
N LYS A 140 9.19 27.22 5.88
CA LYS A 140 9.59 27.33 7.29
C LYS A 140 10.91 26.60 7.58
N ILE A 141 11.41 25.84 6.62
CA ILE A 141 12.63 25.06 6.73
C ILE A 141 13.80 25.89 6.18
N GLY A 142 14.91 25.94 6.92
CA GLY A 142 16.07 26.73 6.54
C GLY A 142 16.83 26.16 5.32
N THR A 143 17.89 26.85 4.93
CA THR A 143 18.63 26.62 3.67
C THR A 143 19.79 25.64 3.77
N SER A 144 20.03 24.96 4.89
CA SER A 144 21.10 23.96 4.94
C SER A 144 20.62 22.62 4.40
N THR A 145 21.52 21.84 3.80
CA THR A 145 21.17 20.54 3.21
C THR A 145 20.45 19.62 4.20
N ARG A 146 20.95 19.56 5.45
CA ARG A 146 20.30 18.79 6.52
C ARG A 146 18.88 19.28 6.82
N ARG A 147 18.66 20.60 6.84
CA ARG A 147 17.33 21.18 7.06
C ARG A 147 16.39 20.80 5.92
N ILE A 148 16.86 20.77 4.67
CA ILE A 148 16.03 20.40 3.52
C ILE A 148 15.65 18.92 3.55
N LEU A 149 16.56 18.02 3.92
CA LEU A 149 16.22 16.61 4.13
C LEU A 149 15.21 16.42 5.27
N LEU A 150 15.43 17.09 6.41
CA LEU A 150 14.44 17.15 7.50
C LEU A 150 13.10 17.70 7.01
N GLY A 151 13.16 18.66 6.10
CA GLY A 151 12.00 19.28 5.49
C GLY A 151 11.20 18.37 4.59
N ALA A 152 11.89 17.58 3.76
CA ALA A 152 11.27 16.55 2.95
C ALA A 152 10.55 15.51 3.83
N ILE A 153 11.14 15.13 4.97
CA ILE A 153 10.48 14.26 5.95
C ILE A 153 9.27 14.93 6.58
N ALA A 154 9.39 16.18 7.04
CA ALA A 154 8.27 16.91 7.65
C ALA A 154 7.09 17.05 6.67
N VAL A 155 7.36 17.37 5.40
CA VAL A 155 6.35 17.38 4.35
C VAL A 155 5.74 16.00 4.16
N THR A 156 6.56 14.95 4.13
CA THR A 156 6.09 13.58 3.99
C THR A 156 5.14 13.22 5.14
N ILE A 157 5.48 13.53 6.39
CA ILE A 157 4.65 13.31 7.58
C ILE A 157 3.29 13.99 7.42
N LEU A 158 3.30 15.30 7.15
CA LEU A 158 2.07 16.09 7.07
C LEU A 158 1.18 15.63 5.92
N LEU A 159 1.78 15.33 4.76
CA LEU A 159 1.04 14.80 3.63
C LEU A 159 0.49 13.41 3.92
N SER A 160 1.20 12.56 4.68
CA SER A 160 0.72 11.21 5.07
C SER A 160 -0.58 11.24 5.86
N LEU A 161 -0.81 12.30 6.65
CA LEU A 161 -2.04 12.47 7.42
C LEU A 161 -3.22 12.86 6.52
N VAL A 162 -2.99 13.65 5.48
CA VAL A 162 -4.06 14.31 4.72
C VAL A 162 -4.26 13.77 3.30
N VAL A 163 -3.25 13.13 2.71
CA VAL A 163 -3.28 12.62 1.32
C VAL A 163 -3.18 11.08 1.36
N PRO A 164 -4.31 10.37 1.17
CA PRO A 164 -4.38 8.90 1.31
C PRO A 164 -3.79 8.09 0.14
N SER A 165 -2.71 8.58 -0.47
CA SER A 165 -2.03 7.90 -1.59
C SER A 165 -0.55 8.20 -1.55
N ALA A 166 0.26 7.16 -1.31
CA ALA A 166 1.73 7.26 -1.32
C ALA A 166 2.26 7.84 -2.65
N THR A 167 1.76 7.32 -3.77
CA THR A 167 2.17 7.79 -5.10
C THR A 167 1.79 9.24 -5.33
N ALA A 168 0.59 9.68 -4.93
CA ALA A 168 0.17 11.07 -5.08
C ALA A 168 1.02 12.02 -4.21
N ARG A 169 1.35 11.62 -2.97
CA ARG A 169 2.24 12.36 -2.09
C ARG A 169 3.61 12.57 -2.71
N SER A 170 4.26 11.49 -3.17
CA SER A 170 5.57 11.62 -3.81
C SER A 170 5.50 12.38 -5.12
N ALA A 171 4.47 12.18 -5.95
CA ALA A 171 4.27 12.95 -7.19
C ALA A 171 4.06 14.45 -6.95
N CYS A 172 3.46 14.83 -5.82
CA CYS A 172 3.33 16.23 -5.40
C CYS A 172 4.68 16.82 -4.96
N VAL A 173 5.42 16.06 -4.14
CA VAL A 173 6.68 16.54 -3.54
C VAL A 173 7.83 16.56 -4.54
N VAL A 174 7.87 15.62 -5.50
CA VAL A 174 8.98 15.48 -6.45
C VAL A 174 9.23 16.74 -7.29
N PRO A 175 8.24 17.36 -7.97
CA PRO A 175 8.46 18.61 -8.69
C PRO A 175 8.94 19.76 -7.80
N ILE A 176 8.46 19.84 -6.55
CA ILE A 176 8.89 20.86 -5.58
C ILE A 176 10.38 20.65 -5.26
N MET A 177 10.75 19.42 -4.92
CA MET A 177 12.14 19.07 -4.61
C MET A 177 13.06 19.20 -5.82
N MET A 178 12.57 18.93 -7.04
CA MET A 178 13.32 19.20 -8.27
C MET A 178 13.55 20.70 -8.48
N GLY A 179 12.54 21.54 -8.25
CA GLY A 179 12.69 23.00 -8.33
C GLY A 179 13.74 23.51 -7.34
N VAL A 180 13.73 22.94 -6.12
CA VAL A 180 14.72 23.19 -5.08
C VAL A 180 16.12 22.74 -5.55
N ILE A 181 16.28 21.51 -6.04
CA ILE A 181 17.57 21.00 -6.58
C ILE A 181 18.11 21.88 -7.72
N LEU A 182 17.25 22.27 -8.67
CA LEU A 182 17.65 23.11 -9.81
C LEU A 182 18.06 24.51 -9.37
N ALA A 183 17.38 25.09 -8.38
CA ALA A 183 17.74 26.40 -7.83
C ALA A 183 19.12 26.41 -7.15
N PHE A 184 19.61 25.24 -6.74
CA PHE A 184 20.93 25.12 -6.11
C PHE A 184 22.08 25.16 -7.13
N GLY A 185 21.78 24.96 -8.41
CA GLY A 185 22.81 24.77 -9.43
C GLY A 185 23.69 23.53 -9.20
N VAL A 186 23.28 22.60 -8.32
CA VAL A 186 23.99 21.34 -8.12
C VAL A 186 23.72 20.41 -9.29
N ASP A 187 24.70 19.57 -9.61
CA ASP A 187 24.52 18.56 -10.63
C ASP A 187 23.33 17.65 -10.28
N LYS A 188 22.55 17.28 -11.30
CA LYS A 188 21.35 16.46 -11.13
C LYS A 188 21.66 15.09 -10.51
N ARG A 189 22.88 14.58 -10.68
CA ARG A 189 23.41 13.32 -10.13
C ARG A 189 24.23 13.52 -8.85
N SER A 190 24.25 14.73 -8.27
CA SER A 190 24.89 14.99 -6.97
C SER A 190 24.29 14.16 -5.84
N ASN A 191 25.08 13.96 -4.78
CA ASN A 191 24.66 13.31 -3.55
C ASN A 191 23.52 14.06 -2.87
N ILE A 192 23.52 15.40 -2.91
CA ILE A 192 22.39 16.22 -2.44
C ILE A 192 21.09 15.86 -3.19
N ALA A 193 21.12 15.88 -4.52
CA ALA A 193 19.94 15.59 -5.34
C ALA A 193 19.45 14.14 -5.15
N ALA A 194 20.36 13.19 -5.11
CA ALA A 194 20.07 11.78 -4.84
C ALA A 194 19.49 11.60 -3.44
N GLY A 195 20.09 12.22 -2.43
CA GLY A 195 19.68 12.12 -1.02
C GLY A 195 18.28 12.67 -0.79
N ILE A 196 17.95 13.84 -1.36
CA ILE A 196 16.60 14.43 -1.27
C ILE A 196 15.55 13.47 -1.85
N MET A 197 15.78 12.93 -3.06
CA MET A 197 14.79 12.07 -3.71
C MET A 197 14.67 10.69 -3.05
N ILE A 198 15.77 10.14 -2.52
CA ILE A 198 15.73 8.90 -1.73
C ILE A 198 14.96 9.12 -0.41
N VAL A 199 15.16 10.27 0.26
CA VAL A 199 14.40 10.62 1.47
C VAL A 199 12.91 10.74 1.17
N VAL A 200 12.52 11.36 0.06
CA VAL A 200 11.10 11.44 -0.34
C VAL A 200 10.53 10.04 -0.58
N ALA A 201 11.21 9.20 -1.37
CA ALA A 201 10.75 7.86 -1.72
C ALA A 201 10.64 6.94 -0.50
N GLN A 202 11.73 6.73 0.22
CA GLN A 202 11.78 5.82 1.36
C GLN A 202 11.05 6.39 2.58
N GLY A 203 11.10 7.71 2.79
CA GLY A 203 10.33 8.38 3.85
C GLY A 203 8.83 8.22 3.66
N THR A 204 8.35 8.22 2.41
CA THR A 204 6.94 7.93 2.11
C THR A 204 6.57 6.51 2.55
N SER A 205 7.42 5.52 2.24
CA SER A 205 7.21 4.14 2.66
C SER A 205 7.34 3.93 4.18
N ILE A 206 8.22 4.68 4.87
CA ILE A 206 8.30 4.67 6.34
C ILE A 206 7.00 5.18 6.96
N TRP A 207 6.44 6.27 6.45
CA TRP A 207 5.19 6.83 6.97
C TRP A 207 3.93 6.12 6.50
N ASN A 208 4.04 5.22 5.50
CA ASN A 208 3.00 4.22 5.25
C ASN A 208 2.83 3.31 6.46
N VAL A 209 3.89 2.96 7.18
CA VAL A 209 3.75 2.17 8.43
C VAL A 209 3.03 2.98 9.51
N GLY A 210 3.38 4.26 9.65
CA GLY A 210 2.92 5.09 10.75
C GLY A 210 1.43 5.44 10.75
N ILE A 211 0.79 5.52 9.59
CA ILE A 211 -0.58 6.06 9.46
C ILE A 211 -1.45 5.11 8.66
N GLN A 212 -2.60 4.71 9.22
CA GLN A 212 -3.52 3.75 8.61
C GLN A 212 -3.98 4.17 7.21
N THR A 213 -4.32 5.44 7.01
CA THR A 213 -4.82 5.96 5.73
C THR A 213 -3.74 6.37 4.75
N ALA A 214 -2.45 6.29 5.11
CA ALA A 214 -1.38 6.77 4.25
C ALA A 214 -1.18 5.88 3.01
N ALA A 215 -1.55 4.60 3.08
CA ALA A 215 -1.27 3.64 2.03
C ALA A 215 -2.43 2.66 1.82
N ALA A 216 -2.65 2.30 0.56
CA ALA A 216 -3.78 1.49 0.18
C ALA A 216 -3.68 0.07 0.80
N GLN A 217 -2.49 -0.52 0.86
CA GLN A 217 -2.26 -1.82 1.48
C GLN A 217 -2.62 -1.89 2.97
N ASN A 218 -2.56 -0.77 3.69
CA ASN A 218 -2.97 -0.71 5.10
C ASN A 218 -4.49 -0.84 5.23
N LEU A 219 -5.23 -0.15 4.37
CA LEU A 219 -6.69 -0.25 4.36
C LEU A 219 -7.14 -1.66 3.95
N LEU A 220 -6.41 -2.29 3.03
CA LEU A 220 -6.63 -3.68 2.67
C LEU A 220 -6.35 -4.63 3.85
N THR A 221 -5.28 -4.36 4.61
CA THR A 221 -4.97 -5.09 5.86
C THR A 221 -6.14 -5.02 6.84
N VAL A 222 -6.70 -3.83 7.08
CA VAL A 222 -7.89 -3.65 7.93
C VAL A 222 -9.10 -4.39 7.36
N GLY A 223 -9.29 -4.39 6.03
CA GLY A 223 -10.37 -5.13 5.38
C GLY A 223 -10.28 -6.65 5.57
N PHE A 224 -9.06 -7.20 5.54
CA PHE A 224 -8.84 -8.61 5.83
C PHE A 224 -9.04 -8.92 7.31
N MET A 225 -8.61 -8.07 8.24
CA MET A 225 -8.93 -8.24 9.66
C MET A 225 -10.44 -8.30 9.89
N ASP A 226 -11.19 -7.37 9.30
CA ASP A 226 -12.65 -7.33 9.41
C ASP A 226 -13.30 -8.62 8.89
N LYS A 227 -12.93 -9.08 7.69
CA LYS A 227 -13.53 -10.29 7.10
C LYS A 227 -13.08 -11.60 7.74
N MET A 228 -11.81 -11.69 8.13
CA MET A 228 -11.20 -12.97 8.51
C MET A 228 -11.11 -13.15 10.02
N LEU A 229 -11.03 -12.06 10.78
CA LEU A 229 -10.91 -12.05 12.25
C LEU A 229 -12.15 -11.47 12.94
N GLY A 230 -13.08 -10.85 12.20
CA GLY A 230 -14.31 -10.26 12.77
C GLY A 230 -14.08 -9.01 13.61
N ALA A 231 -12.89 -8.40 13.50
CA ALA A 231 -12.49 -7.22 14.27
C ALA A 231 -11.62 -6.30 13.42
N ARG A 232 -11.59 -5.02 13.76
CA ARG A 232 -10.75 -4.00 13.10
C ARG A 232 -9.98 -3.19 14.12
N VAL A 233 -8.81 -2.71 13.70
CA VAL A 233 -8.05 -1.72 14.47
C VAL A 233 -8.58 -0.33 14.10
N SER A 234 -8.72 0.55 15.10
CA SER A 234 -9.11 1.95 14.87
C SER A 234 -7.92 2.75 14.30
N TRP A 235 -8.21 3.88 13.65
CA TRP A 235 -7.16 4.73 13.09
C TRP A 235 -6.15 5.20 14.15
N ILE A 236 -6.63 5.51 15.37
CA ILE A 236 -5.77 5.98 16.46
C ILE A 236 -4.89 4.86 17.03
N ASP A 237 -5.43 3.64 17.15
CA ASP A 237 -4.65 2.48 17.62
C ASP A 237 -3.53 2.14 16.64
N TRP A 238 -3.79 2.25 15.33
CA TRP A 238 -2.76 2.11 14.30
C TRP A 238 -1.67 3.18 14.45
N LEU A 239 -2.06 4.45 14.62
CA LEU A 239 -1.11 5.56 14.80
C LEU A 239 -0.23 5.34 16.02
N ILE A 240 -0.82 4.95 17.15
CA ILE A 240 -0.10 4.66 18.39
C ILE A 240 0.91 3.52 18.17
N ALA A 241 0.51 2.44 17.50
CA ALA A 241 1.38 1.31 17.24
C ALA A 241 2.52 1.61 16.24
N GLY A 242 2.23 2.35 15.16
CA GLY A 242 3.13 2.53 14.02
C GLY A 242 3.95 3.81 14.03
N ALA A 243 3.41 4.94 14.51
CA ALA A 243 4.08 6.24 14.42
C ALA A 243 5.40 6.32 15.20
N PRO A 244 5.54 5.74 16.42
CA PRO A 244 6.82 5.77 17.12
C PRO A 244 7.93 5.07 16.33
N TRP A 245 7.64 3.94 15.68
CA TRP A 245 8.59 3.28 14.79
C TRP A 245 8.94 4.16 13.58
N ALA A 246 7.94 4.79 12.94
CA ALA A 246 8.15 5.65 11.78
C ALA A 246 8.99 6.90 12.10
N ILE A 247 8.85 7.47 13.29
CA ILE A 247 9.66 8.61 13.77
C ILE A 247 11.13 8.20 13.92
N ILE A 248 11.40 7.08 14.59
CA ILE A 248 12.77 6.57 14.77
C ILE A 248 13.38 6.24 13.40
N MET A 249 12.61 5.59 12.53
CA MET A 249 13.07 5.25 11.18
C MET A 249 13.32 6.47 10.28
N SER A 250 12.58 7.56 10.49
CA SER A 250 12.86 8.82 9.81
C SER A 250 14.24 9.37 10.20
N ALA A 251 14.61 9.29 11.48
CA ALA A 251 15.94 9.67 11.94
C ALA A 251 17.03 8.72 11.40
N VAL A 252 16.77 7.41 11.38
CA VAL A 252 17.66 6.41 10.77
C VAL A 252 17.88 6.71 9.29
N LEU A 253 16.80 6.98 8.54
CA LEU A 253 16.89 7.30 7.11
C LEU A 253 17.75 8.53 6.86
N LEU A 254 17.56 9.61 7.63
CA LEU A 254 18.41 10.81 7.53
C LEU A 254 19.86 10.48 7.79
N PHE A 255 20.15 9.73 8.86
CA PHE A 255 21.51 9.35 9.22
C PHE A 255 22.18 8.51 8.12
N VAL A 256 21.47 7.49 7.61
CA VAL A 256 21.99 6.62 6.55
C VAL A 256 22.23 7.41 5.28
N VAL A 257 21.30 8.26 4.86
CA VAL A 257 21.45 9.09 3.66
C VAL A 257 22.64 10.06 3.81
N LEU A 258 22.74 10.79 4.93
CA LEU A 258 23.85 11.72 5.16
C LEU A 258 25.22 11.01 5.22
N LYS A 259 25.28 9.77 5.71
CA LYS A 259 26.52 8.99 5.80
C LYS A 259 26.93 8.37 4.47
N MET A 260 25.97 7.90 3.67
CA MET A 260 26.24 7.21 2.39
C MET A 260 26.31 8.13 1.19
N LEU A 261 25.61 9.28 1.27
CA LEU A 261 25.54 10.31 0.25
C LEU A 261 25.93 11.65 0.91
N PRO A 262 27.20 11.80 1.33
CA PRO A 262 27.66 13.02 1.99
C PRO A 262 27.43 14.21 1.05
N PRO A 263 26.80 15.29 1.55
CA PRO A 263 26.44 16.42 0.71
C PRO A 263 27.67 17.21 0.28
N GLU A 264 27.66 17.70 -0.95
CA GLU A 264 28.77 18.47 -1.53
C GLU A 264 28.91 19.88 -0.92
N SER A 265 27.83 20.41 -0.32
CA SER A 265 27.79 21.69 0.38
C SER A 265 26.87 21.62 1.60
N ASP A 266 27.24 22.32 2.67
CA ASP A 266 26.44 22.43 3.90
C ASP A 266 25.37 23.52 3.84
N SER A 267 25.56 24.55 3.00
CA SER A 267 24.64 25.66 2.84
C SER A 267 24.17 25.77 1.40
N ILE A 268 22.94 26.28 1.24
CA ILE A 268 22.29 26.30 -0.06
C ILE A 268 21.75 27.71 -0.37
N PRO A 269 22.56 28.55 -1.04
CA PRO A 269 22.13 29.85 -1.53
C PRO A 269 20.96 29.69 -2.53
N GLY A 270 19.92 30.52 -2.45
CA GLY A 270 18.83 30.53 -3.43
C GLY A 270 17.69 29.53 -3.20
N GLY A 271 17.88 28.53 -2.33
CA GLY A 271 16.88 27.49 -2.07
C GLY A 271 15.61 28.02 -1.40
N LYS A 272 15.77 28.95 -0.47
CA LYS A 272 14.64 29.60 0.22
C LYS A 272 13.88 30.49 -0.75
N GLU A 273 14.60 31.24 -1.58
CA GLU A 273 14.05 32.13 -2.60
C GLU A 273 13.22 31.35 -3.62
N ALA A 274 13.67 30.17 -4.06
CA ALA A 274 12.90 29.33 -4.99
C ALA A 274 11.58 28.80 -4.40
N VAL A 275 11.60 28.43 -3.11
CA VAL A 275 10.38 28.00 -2.38
C VAL A 275 9.45 29.19 -2.15
N GLU A 276 9.99 30.35 -1.76
CA GLU A 276 9.22 31.59 -1.57
C GLU A 276 8.58 32.06 -2.87
N GLN A 277 9.32 32.04 -3.99
CA GLN A 277 8.77 32.35 -5.32
C GLN A 277 7.65 31.38 -5.71
N SER A 278 7.83 30.08 -5.44
CA SER A 278 6.79 29.06 -5.69
C SER A 278 5.55 29.28 -4.82
N LEU A 279 5.71 29.76 -3.59
CA LEU A 279 4.59 30.14 -2.71
C LEU A 279 3.87 31.40 -3.18
N ILE A 280 4.62 32.42 -3.61
CA ILE A 280 4.05 33.66 -4.16
C ILE A 280 3.24 33.33 -5.42
N ALA A 281 3.79 32.50 -6.32
CA ALA A 281 3.11 32.05 -7.52
C ALA A 281 1.83 31.24 -7.24
N LEU A 282 1.74 30.59 -6.08
CA LEU A 282 0.55 29.84 -5.65
C LEU A 282 -0.62 30.76 -5.21
N GLY A 283 -0.32 32.02 -4.87
CA GLY A 283 -1.29 33.01 -4.44
C GLY A 283 -2.01 32.66 -3.12
N PRO A 284 -3.04 33.44 -2.72
CA PRO A 284 -3.82 33.20 -1.51
C PRO A 284 -4.64 31.91 -1.60
N MET A 285 -5.01 31.35 -0.44
CA MET A 285 -5.76 30.10 -0.38
C MET A 285 -7.18 30.28 -0.94
N THR A 286 -7.51 29.48 -1.95
CA THR A 286 -8.81 29.52 -2.64
C THR A 286 -9.92 28.94 -1.76
N ALA A 287 -11.18 29.31 -2.01
CA ALA A 287 -12.30 28.76 -1.23
C ALA A 287 -12.37 27.21 -1.26
N PRO A 288 -12.18 26.52 -2.40
CA PRO A 288 -12.10 25.05 -2.43
C PRO A 288 -10.98 24.48 -1.53
N GLN A 289 -9.80 25.12 -1.52
CA GLN A 289 -8.69 24.72 -0.63
C GLN A 289 -9.07 24.87 0.84
N LYS A 290 -9.74 25.97 1.23
CA LYS A 290 -10.20 26.17 2.62
C LYS A 290 -11.21 25.11 3.04
N ARG A 291 -12.19 24.80 2.18
CA ARG A 291 -13.23 23.80 2.44
C ARG A 291 -12.63 22.40 2.56
N LEU A 292 -11.76 22.02 1.64
CA LEU A 292 -11.06 20.74 1.70
C LEU A 292 -10.23 20.61 2.97
N MET A 293 -9.47 21.63 3.34
CA MET A 293 -8.69 21.63 4.58
C MET A 293 -9.58 21.47 5.81
N ALA A 294 -10.71 22.18 5.88
CA ALA A 294 -11.66 22.06 6.97
C ALA A 294 -12.23 20.63 7.08
N VAL A 295 -12.64 20.04 5.95
CA VAL A 295 -13.14 18.64 5.91
C VAL A 295 -12.04 17.67 6.33
N SER A 296 -10.82 17.81 5.83
CA SER A 296 -9.70 16.92 6.19
C SER A 296 -9.36 16.99 7.67
N VAL A 297 -9.33 18.18 8.27
CA VAL A 297 -9.11 18.34 9.72
C VAL A 297 -10.26 17.72 10.51
N ALA A 298 -11.51 17.94 10.10
CA ALA A 298 -12.68 17.34 10.75
C ALA A 298 -12.64 15.80 10.69
N LEU A 299 -12.28 15.23 9.54
CA LEU A 299 -12.12 13.78 9.36
C LEU A 299 -11.00 13.23 10.24
N LEU A 300 -9.82 13.88 10.29
CA LEU A 300 -8.73 13.47 11.16
C LEU A 300 -9.12 13.47 12.63
N LEU A 301 -9.87 14.49 13.08
CA LEU A 301 -10.39 14.55 14.45
C LEU A 301 -11.42 13.43 14.72
N ALA A 302 -12.31 13.16 13.77
CA ALA A 302 -13.27 12.06 13.90
C ALA A 302 -12.57 10.70 13.95
N TRP A 303 -11.60 10.43 13.07
CA TRP A 303 -10.83 9.18 13.08
C TRP A 303 -10.01 9.02 14.36
N ALA A 304 -9.39 10.10 14.85
CA ALA A 304 -8.59 10.07 16.08
C ALA A 304 -9.43 9.85 17.35
N THR A 305 -10.72 10.15 17.30
CA THR A 305 -11.62 10.08 18.46
C THR A 305 -12.64 8.93 18.37
N GLU A 306 -12.56 8.09 17.34
CA GLU A 306 -13.30 6.83 17.21
C GLU A 306 -13.12 5.96 18.46
N GLY A 307 -14.22 5.47 19.03
CA GLY A 307 -14.22 4.63 20.23
C GLY A 307 -13.87 5.36 21.53
N LYS A 308 -13.60 6.68 21.48
CA LYS A 308 -13.29 7.51 22.66
C LYS A 308 -14.36 8.58 22.90
N LEU A 309 -14.66 9.41 21.90
CA LEU A 309 -15.68 10.47 22.00
C LEU A 309 -16.98 10.10 21.28
N HIS A 310 -16.90 9.22 20.28
CA HIS A 310 -18.06 8.75 19.52
C HIS A 310 -17.86 7.31 19.04
N SER A 311 -18.95 6.66 18.65
CA SER A 311 -18.95 5.30 18.10
C SER A 311 -19.00 5.26 16.57
N PHE A 312 -18.99 6.42 15.90
CA PHE A 312 -18.97 6.46 14.43
C PHE A 312 -17.66 5.90 13.89
N ASP A 313 -17.76 4.95 12.96
CA ASP A 313 -16.61 4.33 12.36
C ASP A 313 -15.90 5.22 11.32
N THR A 314 -14.61 4.96 11.11
CA THR A 314 -13.77 5.63 10.13
C THR A 314 -14.39 5.65 8.71
N THR A 315 -15.08 4.60 8.28
CA THR A 315 -15.68 4.54 6.93
C THR A 315 -16.88 5.47 6.84
N SER A 316 -17.83 5.36 7.77
CA SER A 316 -19.05 6.19 7.78
C SER A 316 -18.72 7.69 7.87
N THR A 317 -17.79 8.06 8.76
CA THR A 317 -17.34 9.45 8.89
C THR A 317 -16.67 9.96 7.60
N THR A 318 -15.86 9.12 6.94
CA THR A 318 -15.27 9.44 5.63
C THR A 318 -16.34 9.76 4.59
N TYR A 319 -17.36 8.91 4.44
CA TYR A 319 -18.43 9.14 3.47
C TYR A 319 -19.25 10.39 3.77
N ALA A 320 -19.51 10.69 5.05
CA ALA A 320 -20.12 11.96 5.44
C ALA A 320 -19.26 13.15 4.97
N GLY A 321 -17.93 13.08 5.14
CA GLY A 321 -17.00 14.07 4.60
C GLY A 321 -17.06 14.21 3.08
N LEU A 322 -17.14 13.09 2.35
CA LEU A 322 -17.23 13.09 0.88
C LEU A 322 -18.49 13.80 0.36
N VAL A 323 -19.61 13.69 1.08
CA VAL A 323 -20.83 14.43 0.72
C VAL A 323 -20.52 15.93 0.63
N PHE A 324 -19.84 16.50 1.64
CA PHE A 324 -19.45 17.90 1.62
C PHE A 324 -18.48 18.26 0.48
N LEU A 325 -17.56 17.35 0.13
CA LEU A 325 -16.61 17.56 -0.96
C LEU A 325 -17.25 17.50 -2.35
N LEU A 326 -18.37 16.79 -2.50
CA LEU A 326 -19.06 16.57 -3.77
C LEU A 326 -20.36 17.37 -3.93
N LEU A 327 -20.76 18.17 -2.93
CA LEU A 327 -21.96 19.00 -2.98
C LEU A 327 -21.95 19.90 -4.24
N PRO A 328 -23.06 19.99 -5.00
CA PRO A 328 -23.16 20.92 -6.11
C PRO A 328 -22.92 22.37 -5.64
N ARG A 329 -22.13 23.15 -6.40
CA ARG A 329 -21.76 24.56 -6.15
C ARG A 329 -20.89 24.84 -4.91
N TYR A 330 -21.08 24.08 -3.82
CA TYR A 330 -20.35 24.27 -2.56
C TYR A 330 -19.17 23.32 -2.37
N GLY A 331 -19.23 22.16 -3.02
CA GLY A 331 -18.18 21.17 -3.01
C GLY A 331 -16.88 21.66 -3.63
N VAL A 332 -15.92 20.77 -3.61
CA VAL A 332 -14.54 21.01 -4.03
C VAL A 332 -14.29 20.47 -5.44
N MET A 333 -15.05 19.47 -5.87
CA MET A 333 -14.91 18.83 -7.18
C MET A 333 -16.26 18.31 -7.69
N THR A 334 -16.35 18.03 -8.99
CA THR A 334 -17.49 17.31 -9.58
C THR A 334 -17.23 15.81 -9.65
N TRP A 335 -18.28 15.02 -9.85
CA TRP A 335 -18.13 13.58 -10.11
C TRP A 335 -17.22 13.27 -11.32
N LYS A 336 -17.26 14.11 -12.36
CA LYS A 336 -16.39 13.96 -13.54
C LYS A 336 -14.92 14.17 -13.19
N ASP A 337 -14.64 15.08 -12.26
CA ASP A 337 -13.28 15.31 -11.76
C ASP A 337 -12.78 14.12 -10.94
N VAL A 338 -13.65 13.49 -10.15
CA VAL A 338 -13.38 12.22 -9.43
C VAL A 338 -13.04 11.14 -10.46
N GLN A 339 -13.94 10.84 -11.39
CA GLN A 339 -13.83 9.71 -12.30
C GLN A 339 -12.51 9.64 -13.05
N SER A 340 -11.98 10.79 -13.48
CA SER A 340 -10.74 10.89 -14.25
C SER A 340 -9.46 10.76 -13.42
N ARG A 341 -9.54 10.90 -12.09
CA ARG A 341 -8.37 10.87 -11.18
C ARG A 341 -8.28 9.60 -10.35
N ILE A 342 -9.38 8.87 -10.22
CA ILE A 342 -9.40 7.65 -9.42
C ILE A 342 -8.79 6.48 -10.20
N PRO A 343 -7.80 5.78 -9.62
CA PRO A 343 -7.33 4.51 -10.17
C PRO A 343 -8.36 3.42 -9.86
N TRP A 344 -9.43 3.34 -10.66
CA TRP A 344 -10.52 2.36 -10.48
C TRP A 344 -10.01 0.91 -10.43
N GLY A 345 -8.88 0.65 -11.08
CA GLY A 345 -8.19 -0.61 -11.01
C GLY A 345 -7.82 -1.04 -9.59
N THR A 346 -7.34 -0.11 -8.76
CA THR A 346 -7.06 -0.35 -7.34
C THR A 346 -8.31 -0.81 -6.61
N VAL A 347 -9.47 -0.19 -6.86
CA VAL A 347 -10.75 -0.56 -6.22
C VAL A 347 -11.15 -1.98 -6.60
N ILE A 348 -11.03 -2.35 -7.88
CA ILE A 348 -11.35 -3.69 -8.38
C ILE A 348 -10.43 -4.74 -7.76
N VAL A 349 -9.11 -4.50 -7.79
CA VAL A 349 -8.10 -5.42 -7.26
C VAL A 349 -8.29 -5.65 -5.76
N PHE A 350 -8.67 -4.61 -5.02
CA PHE A 350 -8.94 -4.72 -3.59
C PHE A 350 -10.20 -5.54 -3.31
N GLY A 351 -11.30 -5.26 -4.01
CA GLY A 351 -12.53 -6.02 -3.87
C GLY A 351 -12.31 -7.50 -4.14
N VAL A 352 -11.62 -7.84 -5.23
CA VAL A 352 -11.27 -9.22 -5.56
C VAL A 352 -10.26 -9.81 -4.58
N GLY A 353 -9.28 -9.05 -4.10
CA GLY A 353 -8.33 -9.50 -3.07
C GLY A 353 -9.03 -9.90 -1.76
N ILE A 354 -9.97 -9.08 -1.28
CA ILE A 354 -10.79 -9.39 -0.09
C ILE A 354 -11.67 -10.63 -0.33
N SER A 355 -12.28 -10.74 -1.51
CA SER A 355 -13.04 -11.94 -1.89
C SER A 355 -12.18 -13.19 -1.93
N LEU A 356 -10.95 -13.11 -2.48
CA LEU A 356 -9.99 -14.21 -2.54
C LEU A 356 -9.65 -14.70 -1.13
N GLY A 357 -9.36 -13.78 -0.21
CA GLY A 357 -9.08 -14.12 1.20
C GLY A 357 -10.28 -14.72 1.92
N THR A 358 -11.48 -14.19 1.67
CA THR A 358 -12.73 -14.74 2.24
C THR A 358 -13.01 -16.15 1.70
N ALA A 359 -12.79 -16.38 0.41
CA ALA A 359 -12.97 -17.68 -0.22
C ALA A 359 -11.98 -18.72 0.32
N LEU A 360 -10.76 -18.34 0.69
CA LEU A 360 -9.82 -19.26 1.36
C LEU A 360 -10.40 -19.81 2.66
N LEU A 361 -11.10 -18.99 3.45
CA LEU A 361 -11.71 -19.43 4.70
C LEU A 361 -12.97 -20.27 4.48
N THR A 362 -13.86 -19.81 3.59
CA THR A 362 -15.16 -20.48 3.39
C THR A 362 -15.03 -21.82 2.66
N THR A 363 -13.96 -22.00 1.88
CA THR A 363 -13.64 -23.27 1.20
C THR A 363 -12.73 -24.19 2.01
N GLN A 364 -12.34 -23.79 3.23
CA GLN A 364 -11.38 -24.46 4.12
C GLN A 364 -9.94 -24.58 3.58
N ALA A 365 -9.64 -23.97 2.44
CA ALA A 365 -8.30 -23.95 1.85
C ALA A 365 -7.26 -23.25 2.75
N GLY A 366 -7.65 -22.15 3.40
CA GLY A 366 -6.77 -21.38 4.28
C GLY A 366 -6.36 -22.19 5.51
N GLN A 367 -7.31 -22.85 6.16
CA GLN A 367 -7.07 -23.68 7.34
C GLN A 367 -6.16 -24.86 7.01
N TRP A 368 -6.41 -25.52 5.87
CA TRP A 368 -5.54 -26.59 5.37
C TRP A 368 -4.12 -26.10 5.11
N LEU A 369 -3.97 -24.99 4.38
CA LEU A 369 -2.65 -24.41 4.08
C LEU A 369 -1.92 -23.99 5.36
N GLY A 370 -2.65 -23.39 6.32
CA GLY A 370 -2.14 -23.07 7.65
C GLY A 370 -1.63 -24.31 8.38
N GLY A 371 -2.39 -25.41 8.33
CA GLY A 371 -2.00 -26.69 8.92
C GLY A 371 -0.71 -27.24 8.30
N GLN A 372 -0.61 -27.20 6.97
CA GLN A 372 0.59 -27.61 6.25
C GLN A 372 1.81 -26.76 6.64
N VAL A 373 1.66 -25.44 6.76
CA VAL A 373 2.77 -24.57 7.20
C VAL A 373 3.20 -24.94 8.62
N VAL A 374 2.26 -24.97 9.57
CA VAL A 374 2.56 -25.22 10.98
C VAL A 374 3.25 -26.57 11.17
N GLN A 375 2.72 -27.64 10.56
CA GLN A 375 3.26 -29.00 10.69
C GLN A 375 4.67 -29.15 10.10
N ASN A 376 4.98 -28.43 9.02
CA ASN A 376 6.22 -28.62 8.27
C ASN A 376 7.32 -27.59 8.60
N THR A 377 7.02 -26.49 9.29
CA THR A 377 8.01 -25.45 9.61
C THR A 377 8.35 -25.34 11.09
N GLY A 378 7.64 -26.04 11.98
CA GLY A 378 7.80 -25.91 13.43
C GLY A 378 7.41 -24.54 13.97
N LEU A 379 6.51 -23.83 13.27
CA LEU A 379 6.10 -22.47 13.63
C LEU A 379 5.34 -22.42 14.96
N ASP A 380 4.73 -23.54 15.36
CA ASP A 380 4.05 -23.76 16.64
C ASP A 380 5.03 -23.92 17.82
N GLN A 381 6.31 -24.19 17.55
CA GLN A 381 7.33 -24.37 18.59
C GLN A 381 7.99 -23.06 19.00
N VAL A 382 7.73 -21.97 18.27
CA VAL A 382 8.29 -20.65 18.57
C VAL A 382 7.26 -19.75 19.23
N GLY A 383 7.69 -18.92 20.19
CA GLY A 383 6.80 -17.93 20.82
C GLY A 383 6.32 -16.85 19.83
N PRO A 384 5.35 -16.00 20.22
CA PRO A 384 4.74 -15.04 19.29
C PRO A 384 5.71 -14.07 18.60
N LEU A 385 6.79 -13.68 19.30
CA LEU A 385 7.88 -12.90 18.70
C LEU A 385 8.62 -13.67 17.59
N GLY A 386 8.86 -14.97 17.78
CA GLY A 386 9.47 -15.83 16.77
C GLY A 386 8.58 -16.03 15.55
N ILE A 387 7.27 -16.19 15.76
CA ILE A 387 6.27 -16.24 14.69
C ILE A 387 6.32 -14.94 13.86
N PHE A 388 6.22 -13.79 14.53
CA PHE A 388 6.32 -12.48 13.87
C PHE A 388 7.65 -12.31 13.13
N ALA A 389 8.76 -12.74 13.73
CA ALA A 389 10.07 -12.65 13.11
C ALA A 389 10.11 -13.45 11.79
N ILE A 390 9.75 -14.74 11.83
CA ILE A 390 9.83 -15.62 10.66
C ILE A 390 8.90 -15.13 9.55
N LEU A 391 7.63 -14.85 9.88
CA LEU A 391 6.65 -14.40 8.88
C LEU A 391 6.98 -13.00 8.34
N GLY A 392 7.50 -12.10 9.18
CA GLY A 392 7.97 -10.78 8.76
C GLY A 392 9.18 -10.87 7.83
N ALA A 393 10.17 -11.71 8.15
CA ALA A 393 11.32 -11.94 7.26
C ALA A 393 10.88 -12.51 5.90
N PHE A 394 9.97 -13.50 5.93
CA PHE A 394 9.38 -14.05 4.72
C PHE A 394 8.71 -12.96 3.86
N LEU A 395 7.88 -12.11 4.47
CA LEU A 395 7.23 -10.98 3.77
C LEU A 395 8.23 -10.01 3.13
N ILE A 396 9.31 -9.66 3.83
CA ILE A 396 10.35 -8.77 3.28
C ILE A 396 11.02 -9.41 2.05
N LEU A 397 11.36 -10.69 2.14
CA LEU A 397 12.04 -11.40 1.06
C LEU A 397 11.14 -11.54 -0.17
N ILE A 398 9.88 -11.94 0.02
CA ILE A 398 8.97 -12.15 -1.09
C ILE A 398 8.52 -10.83 -1.73
N HIS A 399 8.46 -9.73 -0.96
CA HIS A 399 8.18 -8.40 -1.50
C HIS A 399 9.19 -7.97 -2.57
N LEU A 400 10.44 -8.47 -2.55
CA LEU A 400 11.40 -8.20 -3.62
C LEU A 400 10.90 -8.63 -5.00
N GLY A 401 10.06 -9.67 -5.06
CA GLY A 401 9.43 -10.17 -6.28
C GLY A 401 8.11 -9.50 -6.65
N PHE A 402 7.58 -8.60 -5.82
CA PHE A 402 6.35 -7.86 -6.10
C PHE A 402 6.67 -6.39 -6.41
N ALA A 403 6.09 -5.85 -7.47
CA ALA A 403 6.20 -4.41 -7.77
C ALA A 403 5.22 -3.54 -6.95
N SER A 404 4.30 -4.20 -6.23
CA SER A 404 3.17 -3.55 -5.57
C SER A 404 2.93 -4.15 -4.20
N ALA A 405 3.14 -3.35 -3.15
CA ALA A 405 2.79 -3.70 -1.77
C ALA A 405 1.30 -4.07 -1.64
N THR A 406 0.42 -3.40 -2.39
CA THR A 406 -0.99 -3.75 -2.50
C THR A 406 -1.19 -5.19 -2.98
N ALA A 407 -0.52 -5.57 -4.07
CA ALA A 407 -0.65 -6.91 -4.64
C ALA A 407 -0.12 -7.96 -3.68
N LEU A 408 1.00 -7.66 -3.01
CA LEU A 408 1.54 -8.51 -1.96
C LEU A 408 0.54 -8.71 -0.80
N THR A 409 -0.09 -7.64 -0.32
CA THR A 409 -1.13 -7.76 0.73
C THR A 409 -2.32 -8.57 0.25
N SER A 410 -2.84 -8.34 -0.96
CA SER A 410 -3.95 -9.12 -1.53
C SER A 410 -3.62 -10.61 -1.62
N ALA A 411 -2.37 -10.94 -1.97
CA ALA A 411 -1.94 -12.32 -2.18
C ALA A 411 -1.66 -13.06 -0.88
N LEU A 412 -0.84 -12.46 -0.01
CA LEU A 412 -0.22 -13.19 1.09
C LEU A 412 -0.86 -12.92 2.43
N LEU A 413 -1.44 -11.74 2.67
CA LEU A 413 -1.97 -11.45 4.00
C LEU A 413 -3.11 -12.41 4.41
N PRO A 414 -4.04 -12.81 3.53
CA PRO A 414 -5.02 -13.84 3.87
C PRO A 414 -4.41 -15.19 4.23
N ILE A 415 -3.37 -15.59 3.51
CA ILE A 415 -2.63 -16.83 3.81
C ILE A 415 -2.03 -16.74 5.20
N LEU A 416 -1.37 -15.63 5.51
CA LEU A 416 -0.75 -15.41 6.81
C LEU A 416 -1.80 -15.38 7.93
N ILE A 417 -2.94 -14.72 7.72
CA ILE A 417 -4.04 -14.75 8.70
C ILE A 417 -4.53 -16.18 8.93
N ALA A 418 -4.68 -16.98 7.88
CA ALA A 418 -5.08 -18.37 8.02
C ALA A 418 -4.04 -19.20 8.79
N VAL A 419 -2.73 -19.00 8.54
CA VAL A 419 -1.65 -19.60 9.34
C VAL A 419 -1.74 -19.18 10.81
N LEU A 420 -1.96 -17.89 11.09
CA LEU A 420 -2.11 -17.38 12.46
C LEU A 420 -3.35 -17.96 13.17
N GLN A 421 -4.43 -18.23 12.44
CA GLN A 421 -5.64 -18.86 12.99
C GLN A 421 -5.43 -20.34 13.31
N THR A 422 -4.60 -21.05 12.54
CA THR A 422 -4.27 -22.47 12.78
C THR A 422 -3.25 -22.65 13.91
N LEU A 423 -2.40 -21.65 14.16
CA LEU A 423 -1.39 -21.72 15.21
C LEU A 423 -2.02 -21.88 16.61
N PRO A 424 -1.52 -22.85 17.41
CA PRO A 424 -1.96 -23.02 18.79
C PRO A 424 -1.46 -21.88 19.68
N GLY A 425 -2.13 -21.68 20.81
CA GLY A 425 -1.77 -20.67 21.81
C GLY A 425 -2.64 -19.41 21.79
N GLU A 426 -2.55 -18.67 22.89
CA GLU A 426 -3.24 -17.39 23.09
C GLU A 426 -2.25 -16.24 22.83
N PHE A 427 -2.35 -15.65 21.65
CA PHE A 427 -1.65 -14.42 21.30
C PHE A 427 -2.58 -13.54 20.46
N ASN A 428 -2.28 -12.25 20.39
CA ASN A 428 -3.15 -11.31 19.71
C ASN A 428 -3.03 -11.43 18.18
N ARG A 429 -3.87 -12.28 17.57
CA ARG A 429 -3.91 -12.49 16.11
C ARG A 429 -4.25 -11.21 15.33
N LEU A 430 -5.10 -10.35 15.88
CA LEU A 430 -5.44 -9.05 15.27
C LEU A 430 -4.22 -8.13 15.27
N GLY A 431 -3.55 -8.01 16.42
CA GLY A 431 -2.30 -7.27 16.57
C GLY A 431 -1.22 -7.79 15.64
N MET A 432 -0.94 -9.09 15.65
CA MET A 432 0.07 -9.70 14.78
C MET A 432 -0.23 -9.49 13.28
N THR A 433 -1.50 -9.55 12.87
CA THR A 433 -1.91 -9.23 11.49
C THR A 433 -1.60 -7.77 11.14
N MET A 434 -1.82 -6.83 12.07
CA MET A 434 -1.47 -5.41 11.88
C MET A 434 0.02 -5.23 11.69
N LEU A 435 0.81 -5.88 12.54
CA LEU A 435 2.27 -5.80 12.50
C LEU A 435 2.83 -6.42 11.21
N LEU A 436 2.26 -7.53 10.73
CA LEU A 436 2.61 -8.08 9.41
C LEU A 436 2.22 -7.12 8.28
N GLY A 437 1.08 -6.43 8.41
CA GLY A 437 0.69 -5.34 7.51
C GLY A 437 1.73 -4.20 7.45
N PHE A 438 2.35 -3.86 8.59
CA PHE A 438 3.46 -2.88 8.60
C PHE A 438 4.65 -3.38 7.78
N VAL A 439 4.97 -4.68 7.88
CA VAL A 439 6.08 -5.29 7.13
C VAL A 439 5.84 -5.26 5.62
N VAL A 440 4.60 -5.36 5.15
CA VAL A 440 4.28 -5.23 3.72
C VAL A 440 4.69 -3.86 3.16
N SER A 441 4.83 -2.82 3.99
CA SER A 441 5.30 -1.51 3.52
C SER A 441 6.82 -1.43 3.24
N TYR A 442 7.58 -2.52 3.38
CA TYR A 442 9.05 -2.59 3.19
C TYR A 442 9.52 -2.55 1.73
N GLY A 443 8.95 -1.67 0.92
CA GLY A 443 9.40 -1.40 -0.45
C GLY A 443 10.65 -0.51 -0.51
N PHE A 444 11.68 -0.77 0.30
CA PHE A 444 12.85 0.10 0.44
C PHE A 444 14.02 -0.23 -0.51
N ILE A 445 14.11 -1.47 -1.00
CA ILE A 445 15.31 -1.98 -1.68
C ILE A 445 15.26 -1.72 -3.19
N LEU A 446 14.19 -2.12 -3.89
CA LEU A 446 14.09 -1.90 -5.34
C LEU A 446 13.11 -0.77 -5.63
N PRO A 447 13.45 0.19 -6.52
CA PRO A 447 12.50 1.22 -6.91
C PRO A 447 11.20 0.65 -7.49
N ILE A 448 11.28 -0.49 -8.16
CA ILE A 448 10.10 -1.12 -8.76
C ILE A 448 9.12 -1.67 -7.70
N ASN A 449 9.54 -1.91 -6.45
CA ASN A 449 8.64 -2.46 -5.41
C ASN A 449 7.50 -1.52 -5.02
N ALA A 450 7.55 -0.25 -5.41
CA ALA A 450 6.44 0.66 -5.19
C ALA A 450 6.39 1.81 -6.21
N PRO A 451 5.20 2.18 -6.73
CA PRO A 451 5.08 3.26 -7.70
C PRO A 451 5.66 4.62 -7.24
N GLN A 452 5.54 4.95 -5.95
CA GLN A 452 6.11 6.19 -5.42
C GLN A 452 7.64 6.28 -5.56
N ASN A 453 8.33 5.13 -5.47
CA ASN A 453 9.77 5.07 -5.69
C ASN A 453 10.10 5.27 -7.17
N MET A 454 9.28 4.73 -8.07
CA MET A 454 9.42 4.92 -9.52
C MET A 454 9.22 6.37 -9.95
N VAL A 455 8.29 7.09 -9.33
CA VAL A 455 8.13 8.55 -9.54
C VAL A 455 9.43 9.29 -9.22
N CYS A 456 10.08 8.93 -8.10
CA CYS A 456 11.36 9.54 -7.71
C CYS A 456 12.50 9.09 -8.64
N LEU A 457 12.57 7.82 -9.04
CA LEU A 457 13.57 7.31 -9.99
C LEU A 457 13.44 7.97 -11.36
N GLY A 458 12.22 8.28 -11.80
CA GLY A 458 11.93 8.98 -13.06
C GLY A 458 12.57 10.37 -13.14
N THR A 459 12.91 10.98 -12.01
CA THR A 459 13.70 12.23 -11.98
C THR A 459 15.13 12.01 -12.45
N GLN A 460 15.65 10.77 -12.42
CA GLN A 460 17.03 10.41 -12.73
C GLN A 460 18.08 11.07 -11.82
N THR A 461 17.72 11.50 -10.60
CA THR A 461 18.70 12.08 -9.67
C THR A 461 19.57 11.03 -8.98
N PHE A 462 19.05 9.81 -8.79
CA PHE A 462 19.79 8.68 -8.23
C PHE A 462 19.79 7.47 -9.18
N THR A 463 20.69 6.53 -8.93
CA THR A 463 20.72 5.23 -9.62
C THR A 463 19.99 4.17 -8.79
N ALA A 464 19.41 3.15 -9.43
CA ALA A 464 18.80 2.02 -8.72
C ALA A 464 19.78 1.35 -7.72
N LYS A 465 21.08 1.33 -8.05
CA LYS A 465 22.14 0.84 -7.16
C LYS A 465 22.30 1.70 -5.90
N GLN A 466 22.27 3.03 -6.01
CA GLN A 466 22.30 3.92 -4.84
C GLN A 466 21.06 3.71 -3.96
N PHE A 467 19.87 3.64 -4.57
CA PHE A 467 18.62 3.39 -3.86
C PHE A 467 18.66 2.07 -3.09
N ALA A 468 19.08 0.98 -3.74
CA ALA A 468 19.18 -0.34 -3.13
C ALA A 468 20.20 -0.41 -2.00
N LYS A 469 21.35 0.27 -2.13
CA LYS A 469 22.35 0.32 -1.05
C LYS A 469 21.81 0.98 0.22
N VAL A 470 21.13 2.12 0.09
CA VAL A 470 20.45 2.77 1.23
C VAL A 470 19.33 1.87 1.74
N GLY A 471 18.52 1.34 0.82
CA GLY A 471 17.38 0.47 1.10
C GLY A 471 17.73 -0.78 1.90
N LEU A 472 18.83 -1.46 1.60
CA LEU A 472 19.28 -2.64 2.34
C LEU A 472 19.57 -2.32 3.80
N ILE A 473 20.23 -1.19 4.08
CA ILE A 473 20.53 -0.77 5.46
C ILE A 473 19.24 -0.37 6.18
N VAL A 474 18.38 0.42 5.52
CA VAL A 474 17.08 0.85 6.07
C VAL A 474 16.19 -0.36 6.37
N THR A 475 16.13 -1.35 5.48
CA THR A 475 15.39 -2.60 5.70
C THR A 475 15.94 -3.39 6.88
N ALA A 476 17.27 -3.58 6.95
CA ALA A 476 17.88 -4.35 8.03
C ALA A 476 17.67 -3.70 9.40
N VAL A 477 17.94 -2.38 9.51
CA VAL A 477 17.73 -1.62 10.75
C VAL A 477 16.25 -1.56 11.10
N GLY A 478 15.38 -1.32 10.12
CA GLY A 478 13.94 -1.28 10.31
C GLY A 478 13.39 -2.60 10.84
N TYR A 479 13.81 -3.72 10.27
CA TYR A 479 13.36 -5.05 10.69
C TYR A 479 13.84 -5.37 12.11
N VAL A 480 15.12 -5.10 12.44
CA VAL A 480 15.62 -5.25 13.81
C VAL A 480 14.82 -4.37 14.78
N LEU A 481 14.49 -3.14 14.39
CA LEU A 481 13.67 -2.24 15.20
C LEU A 481 12.24 -2.79 15.38
N MET A 482 11.63 -3.39 14.36
CA MET A 482 10.33 -4.06 14.50
C MET A 482 10.40 -5.21 15.50
N LEU A 483 11.46 -6.02 15.48
CA LEU A 483 11.65 -7.09 16.47
C LEU A 483 11.82 -6.53 17.89
N GLY A 484 12.58 -5.44 18.03
CA GLY A 484 12.72 -4.73 19.30
C GLY A 484 11.38 -4.20 19.82
N PHE A 485 10.57 -3.62 18.95
CA PHE A 485 9.21 -3.17 19.27
C PHE A 485 8.28 -4.33 19.62
N GLY A 486 8.35 -5.45 18.89
CA GLY A 486 7.64 -6.69 19.21
C GLY A 486 8.02 -7.27 20.57
N ALA A 487 9.29 -7.22 20.95
CA ALA A 487 9.74 -7.67 22.25
C ALA A 487 9.31 -6.75 23.40
N THR A 488 9.01 -5.48 23.12
CA THR A 488 8.81 -4.42 24.13
C THR A 488 7.50 -3.65 23.94
N TYR A 489 7.50 -2.58 23.16
CA TYR A 489 6.40 -1.63 23.03
C TYR A 489 5.08 -2.29 22.61
N TRP A 490 5.10 -3.14 21.59
CA TRP A 490 3.89 -3.81 21.12
C TRP A 490 3.41 -4.90 22.07
N LYS A 491 4.32 -5.53 22.83
CA LYS A 491 3.94 -6.41 23.93
C LYS A 491 3.21 -5.63 25.03
N TRP A 492 3.67 -4.42 25.37
CA TRP A 492 2.98 -3.54 26.32
C TRP A 492 1.59 -3.10 25.82
N LEU A 493 1.46 -2.83 24.52
CA LEU A 493 0.17 -2.55 23.88
C LEU A 493 -0.73 -3.79 23.73
N GLY A 494 -0.25 -4.99 24.09
CA GLY A 494 -1.00 -6.24 23.98
C GLY A 494 -1.19 -6.72 22.54
N LEU A 495 -0.31 -6.35 21.61
CA LEU A 495 -0.40 -6.68 20.18
C LEU A 495 0.38 -7.95 19.77
N MET A 496 1.14 -8.53 20.70
CA MET A 496 2.04 -9.66 20.48
C MET A 496 1.54 -10.95 21.08
#